data_AF-A0A2D7JTZ3-F1
#
_entry.id   AF-A0A2D7JTZ3-F1
#
_cell.length_a   1.000
_cell.length_b   1.000
_cell.length_c   1.000
_cell.angle_alpha   90.00
_cell.angle_beta   90.00
_cell.angle_gamma   90.00
#
_symmetry.space_group_name_H-M   'P 1'
#
loop_
_entity.id
_entity.type
_entity.pdbx_description
1 polymer ?
#
loop_
_entity_poly.entity_id
_entity_poly.type
_entity_poly.pdbx_seq_one_letter_code
_entity_poly.pdbx_strand_id
1 'polypeptide(L)'
;MLLESAQLEWRAVPKDWLEQAKSVASISGDLPRLSDVDLDVLALAVGLSLELVTDDYRLQNAYKNHGGQVCSVNTKGAGQVWKWELRCTGCRATFPVPSDAKRSKRGAVGECERCGSPTEIKRMKKR
;
A
#
# COMPACT_ATOMS: atom_id res chain seq x y z
N MET A 1 15.31 30.54 -0.42
CA MET A 1 15.33 29.13 -0.89
C MET A 1 13.93 28.81 -1.42
N LEU A 2 13.74 28.19 -2.59
CA LEU A 2 12.42 28.04 -3.26
C LEU A 2 11.30 27.40 -2.40
N LEU A 3 11.67 26.63 -1.38
CA LEU A 3 10.73 26.02 -0.43
C LEU A 3 10.05 27.04 0.50
N GLU A 4 10.68 28.19 0.76
CA GLU A 4 10.14 29.24 1.64
C GLU A 4 9.04 30.07 0.96
N SER A 5 8.98 30.06 -0.37
CA SER A 5 7.93 30.75 -1.14
C SER A 5 6.69 29.88 -1.39
N ALA A 6 6.78 28.58 -1.18
CA ALA A 6 5.64 27.68 -1.27
C ALA A 6 4.84 27.74 0.05
N GLN A 7 3.53 27.90 -0.04
CA GLN A 7 2.63 27.80 1.12
C GLN A 7 2.52 26.33 1.52
N LEU A 8 3.50 25.84 2.29
CA LEU A 8 3.55 24.48 2.79
C LEU A 8 2.89 24.40 4.16
N GLU A 9 1.91 23.49 4.29
CA GLU A 9 1.32 23.16 5.58
C GLU A 9 1.90 21.83 6.07
N TRP A 10 2.74 21.90 7.11
CA TRP A 10 3.31 20.71 7.74
C TRP A 10 2.30 20.09 8.71
N ARG A 11 2.00 18.81 8.55
CA ARG A 11 1.06 18.08 9.41
C ARG A 11 1.69 16.79 9.94
N ALA A 12 1.46 16.53 11.23
CA ALA A 12 1.70 15.22 11.81
C ALA A 12 0.54 14.27 11.49
N VAL A 13 0.82 12.97 11.43
CA VAL A 13 -0.19 11.94 11.15
C VAL A 13 -0.87 11.49 12.45
N PRO A 14 -2.20 11.66 12.60
CA PRO A 14 -2.94 11.08 13.71
C PRO A 14 -2.89 9.54 13.66
N LYS A 15 -2.88 8.89 14.84
CA LYS A 15 -2.85 7.42 14.90
C LYS A 15 -4.01 6.76 14.16
N ASP A 16 -5.20 7.34 14.24
CA ASP A 16 -6.39 6.81 13.57
C ASP A 16 -6.24 6.81 12.04
N TRP A 17 -5.59 7.83 11.48
CA TRP A 17 -5.34 7.92 10.05
C TRP A 17 -4.29 6.90 9.61
N LEU A 18 -3.30 6.64 10.46
CA LEU A 18 -2.30 5.60 10.21
C LEU A 18 -2.94 4.21 10.16
N GLU A 19 -3.85 3.90 11.08
CA GLU A 19 -4.59 2.63 11.07
C GLU A 19 -5.49 2.51 9.82
N GLN A 20 -6.13 3.61 9.42
CA GLN A 20 -6.89 3.65 8.17
C GLN A 20 -6.00 3.40 6.94
N ALA A 21 -4.81 4.00 6.89
CA ALA A 21 -3.85 3.77 5.81
C ALA A 21 -3.36 2.32 5.76
N LYS A 22 -3.09 1.69 6.91
CA LYS A 22 -2.74 0.27 6.99
C LYS A 22 -3.85 -0.61 6.44
N SER A 23 -5.12 -0.29 6.77
CA SER A 23 -6.28 -0.99 6.23
C SER A 23 -6.37 -0.86 4.70
N VAL A 24 -6.22 0.35 4.16
CA VAL A 24 -6.19 0.61 2.71
C VAL A 24 -5.07 -0.18 2.00
N ALA A 25 -3.87 -0.16 2.57
CA ALA A 25 -2.73 -0.90 2.04
C ALA A 25 -2.90 -2.42 2.16
N SER A 26 -3.59 -2.90 3.18
CA SER A 26 -3.93 -4.33 3.37
C SER A 26 -4.98 -4.80 2.36
N ILE A 27 -6.02 -3.99 2.09
CA ILE A 27 -7.07 -4.30 1.12
C ILE A 27 -6.52 -4.39 -0.31
N SER A 28 -5.58 -3.52 -0.66
CA SER A 28 -4.83 -3.62 -1.93
C SER A 28 -3.81 -4.75 -1.93
N GLY A 29 -3.32 -5.12 -0.75
CA GLY A 29 -2.28 -6.12 -0.53
C GLY A 29 -0.85 -5.59 -0.70
N ASP A 30 -0.69 -4.27 -0.80
CA ASP A 30 0.60 -3.60 -0.91
C ASP A 30 1.28 -3.38 0.45
N LEU A 31 0.54 -3.50 1.58
CA LEU A 31 1.04 -3.22 2.94
C LEU A 31 2.45 -3.79 3.26
N PRO A 32 2.80 -5.05 2.95
CA PRO A 32 4.09 -5.62 3.34
C PRO A 32 5.26 -5.03 2.55
N ARG A 33 4.97 -4.23 1.54
CA ARG A 33 5.92 -3.60 0.62
C ARG A 33 6.02 -2.08 0.78
N LEU A 34 5.14 -1.47 1.58
CA LEU A 34 5.19 -0.05 1.92
C LEU A 34 6.08 0.17 3.15
N SER A 35 6.87 1.25 3.14
CA SER A 35 7.65 1.71 4.29
C SER A 35 6.77 2.47 5.31
N ASP A 36 7.34 2.88 6.45
CA ASP A 36 6.63 3.73 7.42
C ASP A 36 6.27 5.08 6.80
N VAL A 37 7.22 5.70 6.10
CA VAL A 37 7.04 7.00 5.44
C VAL A 37 5.95 6.92 4.36
N ASP A 38 5.91 5.82 3.61
CA ASP A 38 4.84 5.59 2.63
C ASP A 38 3.46 5.53 3.33
N LEU A 39 3.35 4.86 4.47
CA LEU A 39 2.11 4.82 5.24
C LEU A 39 1.72 6.18 5.81
N ASP A 40 2.68 6.98 6.27
CA ASP A 40 2.42 8.34 6.75
C ASP A 40 1.85 9.23 5.63
N VAL A 41 2.45 9.17 4.44
CA VAL A 41 1.96 9.91 3.26
C VAL A 41 0.57 9.43 2.84
N LEU A 42 0.35 8.11 2.79
CA LEU A 42 -0.96 7.54 2.49
C LEU A 42 -2.01 7.95 3.54
N ALA A 43 -1.65 7.99 4.82
CA ALA A 43 -2.52 8.40 5.90
C ALA A 43 -2.95 9.86 5.79
N LEU A 44 -2.03 10.77 5.44
CA LEU A 44 -2.39 12.16 5.16
C LEU A 44 -3.33 12.27 3.95
N ALA A 45 -3.03 11.56 2.86
CA ALA A 45 -3.85 11.60 1.66
C ALA A 45 -5.29 11.11 1.93
N VAL A 46 -5.42 9.97 2.63
CA VAL A 46 -6.70 9.38 3.01
C VAL A 46 -7.45 10.28 4.00
N GLY A 47 -6.79 10.70 5.09
CA GLY A 47 -7.43 11.49 6.15
C GLY A 47 -7.86 12.88 5.70
N LEU A 48 -7.14 13.49 4.75
CA LEU A 48 -7.51 14.77 4.16
C LEU A 48 -8.37 14.65 2.91
N SER A 49 -8.55 13.43 2.38
CA SER A 49 -9.23 13.18 1.10
C SER A 49 -8.66 14.02 -0.06
N LEU A 50 -7.34 14.13 -0.13
CA LEU A 50 -6.63 14.93 -1.13
C LEU A 50 -6.04 14.06 -2.25
N GLU A 51 -5.74 14.68 -3.39
CA GLU A 51 -4.98 14.01 -4.44
C GLU A 51 -3.57 13.67 -3.96
N LEU A 52 -3.15 12.43 -4.21
CA LEU A 52 -1.80 11.97 -3.88
C LEU A 52 -0.88 12.18 -5.09
N VAL A 53 0.10 13.07 -4.94
CA VAL A 53 1.14 13.30 -5.95
C VAL A 53 2.34 12.42 -5.65
N THR A 54 2.60 11.41 -6.49
CA THR A 54 3.74 10.49 -6.31
C THR A 54 4.06 9.74 -7.60
N ASP A 55 5.33 9.34 -7.79
CA ASP A 55 5.75 8.41 -8.84
C ASP A 55 5.87 6.95 -8.33
N ASP A 56 5.60 6.68 -7.04
CA ASP A 56 5.63 5.32 -6.50
C ASP A 56 4.36 4.53 -6.85
N TYR A 57 4.49 3.57 -7.77
CA TYR A 57 3.38 2.74 -8.24
C TYR A 57 2.61 1.98 -7.15
N ARG A 58 3.23 1.56 -6.04
CA ARG A 58 2.51 0.85 -4.97
C ARG A 58 1.64 1.80 -4.19
N LEU A 59 2.15 2.99 -3.90
CA LEU A 59 1.39 4.03 -3.21
C LEU A 59 0.20 4.49 -4.06
N GLN A 60 0.45 4.69 -5.36
CA GLN A 60 -0.62 4.98 -6.33
C GLN A 60 -1.67 3.85 -6.36
N ASN A 61 -1.23 2.59 -6.37
CA ASN A 61 -2.14 1.45 -6.42
C ASN A 61 -3.01 1.36 -5.16
N ALA A 62 -2.40 1.46 -3.98
CA ALA A 62 -3.10 1.42 -2.71
C ALA A 62 -4.15 2.54 -2.62
N TYR A 63 -3.78 3.77 -2.98
CA TYR A 63 -4.70 4.89 -2.89
C TYR A 63 -5.81 4.86 -3.95
N LYS A 64 -5.49 4.48 -5.20
CA LYS A 64 -6.51 4.28 -6.24
C LYS A 64 -7.48 3.14 -5.87
N ASN A 65 -7.00 2.07 -5.23
CA ASN A 65 -7.88 1.00 -4.76
C ASN A 65 -8.86 1.45 -3.68
N HIS A 66 -8.49 2.47 -2.89
CA HIS A 66 -9.40 3.13 -1.95
C HIS A 66 -10.39 4.09 -2.63
N GLY A 67 -10.20 4.40 -3.91
CA GLY A 67 -10.99 5.39 -4.66
C GLY A 67 -10.38 6.80 -4.67
N GLY A 68 -9.17 6.97 -4.13
CA GLY A 68 -8.44 8.23 -4.14
C GLY A 68 -7.90 8.60 -5.53
N GLN A 69 -7.72 9.90 -5.74
CA GLN A 69 -7.11 10.44 -6.96
C GLN A 69 -5.58 10.51 -6.82
N VAL A 70 -4.88 10.26 -7.91
CA VAL A 70 -3.42 10.21 -7.93
C VAL A 70 -2.90 10.94 -9.14
N CYS A 71 -1.93 11.81 -8.92
CA CYS A 71 -1.17 12.49 -9.97
C CYS A 71 0.29 11.98 -9.98
N SER A 72 0.79 11.66 -11.17
CA SER A 72 2.19 11.28 -11.38
C SER A 72 2.98 12.48 -11.90
N VAL A 73 4.25 12.58 -11.51
CA VAL A 73 5.07 13.76 -11.85
C VAL A 73 5.84 13.51 -13.13
N ASN A 74 6.63 12.43 -13.17
CA ASN A 74 7.49 12.12 -14.31
C ASN A 74 7.22 10.74 -14.92
N THR A 75 6.26 9.99 -14.37
CA THR A 75 5.84 8.68 -14.88
C THR A 75 4.48 8.75 -15.58
N LYS A 76 4.14 7.73 -16.37
CA LYS A 76 2.80 7.59 -16.97
C LYS A 76 1.68 7.35 -15.92
N GLY A 77 2.06 7.13 -14.66
CA GLY A 77 1.16 6.71 -13.59
C GLY A 77 0.61 5.29 -13.76
N ALA A 78 0.00 4.79 -12.69
CA ALA A 78 -0.61 3.47 -12.64
C ALA A 78 -1.85 3.43 -13.54
N GLY A 79 -1.76 2.76 -14.68
CA GLY A 79 -2.87 2.64 -15.65
C GLY A 79 -3.97 1.66 -15.21
N GLN A 80 -3.71 0.80 -14.22
CA GLN A 80 -4.67 -0.15 -13.69
C GLN A 80 -4.46 -0.36 -12.19
N VAL A 81 -5.56 -0.56 -11.47
CA VAL A 81 -5.53 -0.98 -10.06
C VAL A 81 -5.38 -2.49 -9.99
N TRP A 82 -4.35 -2.94 -9.29
CA TRP A 82 -4.05 -4.34 -9.02
C TRP A 82 -4.41 -4.69 -7.58
N LYS A 83 -4.86 -5.93 -7.38
CA LYS A 83 -5.06 -6.51 -6.05
C LYS A 83 -4.05 -7.61 -5.85
N TRP A 84 -3.45 -7.64 -4.67
CA TRP A 84 -2.44 -8.61 -4.28
C TRP A 84 -2.97 -9.50 -3.17
N GLU A 85 -2.57 -10.77 -3.20
CA GLU A 85 -2.94 -11.77 -2.21
C GLU A 85 -1.70 -12.54 -1.75
N LEU A 86 -1.74 -13.06 -0.52
CA LEU A 86 -0.74 -14.01 -0.03
C LEU A 86 -1.03 -15.36 -0.65
N ARG A 87 -0.01 -16.00 -1.22
CA ARG A 87 -0.10 -17.33 -1.78
C ARG A 87 0.94 -18.23 -1.16
N CYS A 88 0.49 -19.34 -0.59
CA CYS A 88 1.37 -20.36 -0.03
C CYS A 88 2.25 -21.00 -1.11
N THR A 89 3.54 -21.15 -0.84
CA THR A 89 4.49 -21.82 -1.75
C THR A 89 4.31 -23.34 -1.79
N GLY A 90 3.79 -23.94 -0.71
CA GLY A 90 3.48 -25.38 -0.62
C GLY A 90 2.11 -25.73 -1.18
N CYS A 91 1.04 -25.51 -0.40
CA CYS A 91 -0.32 -25.92 -0.76
C CYS A 91 -1.03 -24.99 -1.76
N ARG A 92 -0.41 -23.88 -2.16
CA ARG A 92 -0.95 -22.87 -3.09
C ARG A 92 -2.25 -22.17 -2.66
N ALA A 93 -2.70 -22.37 -1.41
CA ALA A 93 -3.81 -21.64 -0.84
C ALA A 93 -3.54 -20.12 -0.87
N THR A 94 -4.60 -19.35 -1.11
CA THR A 94 -4.55 -17.90 -1.18
C THR A 94 -5.26 -17.28 0.02
N PHE A 95 -4.70 -16.19 0.53
CA PHE A 95 -5.17 -15.48 1.71
C PHE A 95 -5.11 -13.97 1.47
N PRO A 96 -6.02 -13.17 2.06
CA PRO A 96 -5.86 -11.72 2.08
C PRO A 96 -4.60 -11.33 2.87
N VAL A 97 -4.06 -10.15 2.57
CA VAL A 97 -2.97 -9.58 3.35
C VAL A 97 -3.56 -8.97 4.62
N PRO A 98 -3.16 -9.40 5.83
CA PRO A 98 -3.69 -8.83 7.07
C PRO A 98 -3.12 -7.44 7.35
N SER A 99 -3.79 -6.64 8.18
CA SER A 99 -3.41 -5.25 8.48
C SER A 99 -2.17 -5.10 9.36
N ASP A 100 -1.72 -6.20 9.98
CA ASP A 100 -0.52 -6.31 10.80
C ASP A 100 0.60 -7.11 10.09
N ALA A 101 0.46 -7.33 8.77
CA ALA A 101 1.42 -8.11 7.99
C ALA A 101 2.84 -7.58 8.15
N LYS A 102 3.78 -8.47 8.48
CA LYS A 102 5.20 -8.13 8.58
C LYS A 102 5.74 -7.66 7.23
N ARG A 103 6.56 -6.61 7.26
CA ARG A 103 7.21 -6.10 6.05
C ARG A 103 8.21 -7.10 5.52
N SER A 104 8.20 -7.27 4.20
CA SER A 104 9.16 -8.13 3.51
C SER A 104 9.50 -7.52 2.16
N LYS A 105 10.73 -6.98 2.04
CA LYS A 105 11.23 -6.43 0.76
C LYS A 105 11.48 -7.54 -0.27
N ARG A 106 11.78 -8.76 0.16
CA ARG A 106 12.01 -9.94 -0.70
C ARG A 106 11.66 -11.22 0.07
N GLY A 107 11.02 -12.17 -0.62
CA GLY A 107 10.71 -13.48 -0.08
C GLY A 107 9.35 -13.57 0.62
N ALA A 108 9.29 -14.43 1.63
CA ALA A 108 8.09 -14.74 2.37
C ALA A 108 7.59 -13.54 3.20
N VAL A 109 6.27 -13.40 3.29
CA VAL A 109 5.58 -12.39 4.11
C VAL A 109 5.08 -12.99 5.41
N GLY A 110 4.74 -14.27 5.41
CA GLY A 110 4.34 -15.01 6.59
C GLY A 110 4.34 -16.52 6.36
N GLU A 111 3.65 -17.24 7.24
CA GLU A 111 3.51 -18.69 7.18
C GLU A 111 2.06 -19.05 6.83
N CYS A 112 1.89 -20.17 6.14
CA CYS A 112 0.57 -20.65 5.75
C CYS A 112 -0.10 -21.35 6.91
N GLU A 113 -1.27 -20.85 7.33
CA GLU A 113 -2.08 -21.46 8.40
C GLU A 113 -2.53 -22.91 8.09
N ARG A 114 -2.51 -23.32 6.82
CA ARG A 114 -2.93 -24.66 6.38
C ARG A 114 -1.81 -25.69 6.41
N CYS A 115 -0.57 -25.31 6.09
CA CYS A 115 0.53 -26.27 5.89
C CYS A 115 1.90 -25.80 6.40
N GLY A 116 1.98 -24.66 7.08
CA GLY A 116 3.20 -24.07 7.64
C GLY A 116 4.20 -23.54 6.61
N SER A 117 4.00 -23.79 5.31
CA SER A 117 4.94 -23.32 4.29
C SER A 117 4.89 -21.79 4.14
N PRO A 118 5.98 -21.15 3.69
CA PRO A 118 6.02 -19.69 3.54
C PRO A 118 5.01 -19.17 2.51
N THR A 119 4.45 -17.99 2.76
CA THR A 119 3.52 -17.29 1.86
C THR A 119 4.21 -16.14 1.13
N GLU A 120 3.95 -16.00 -0.17
CA GLU A 120 4.47 -14.92 -1.00
C GLU A 120 3.33 -14.04 -1.52
N ILE A 121 3.61 -12.75 -1.73
CA ILE A 121 2.66 -11.88 -2.43
C ILE A 121 2.62 -12.24 -3.91
N LYS A 122 1.42 -12.52 -4.41
CA LYS A 122 1.13 -12.70 -5.84
C LYS A 122 0.00 -11.79 -6.27
N ARG A 123 0.04 -11.36 -7.52
CA ARG A 123 -1.04 -10.58 -8.14
C ARG A 123 -2.26 -11.47 -8.31
N MET A 124 -3.41 -11.03 -7.83
CA MET A 124 -4.68 -11.69 -8.05
C MET A 124 -5.02 -11.63 -9.55
N LYS A 125 -5.32 -12.78 -10.15
CA LYS A 125 -5.82 -12.81 -11.53
C LYS A 125 -7.31 -12.43 -11.50
N LYS A 126 -7.73 -11.45 -12.30
CA LYS A 126 -9.15 -11.26 -12.59
C LYS A 126 -9.64 -12.55 -13.27
N ARG A 127 -10.66 -13.18 -12.66
CA ARG A 127 -11.38 -14.31 -13.26
C ARG A 127 -12.29 -13.82 -14.37
#